data_AF-A0A3N0BV32-F1
#
_entry.id   AF-A0A3N0BV32-F1
#
_cell.length_a   1.000
_cell.length_b   1.000
_cell.length_c   1.000
_cell.angle_alpha   90.00
_cell.angle_beta   90.00
_cell.angle_gamma   90.00
#
_symmetry.space_group_name_H-M   'P 1'
#
loop_
_entity.id
_entity.type
_entity.pdbx_description
1 polymer ?
#
loop_
_entity_poly.entity_id
_entity_poly.type
_entity_poly.pdbx_seq_one_letter_code
_entity_poly.pdbx_strand_id
1 'polypeptide(L)'
;MTTTLSASVVPENEIDALSRLRASLPDGSELGKVLGAMSDGLRSGVGVTVARDDDQLTPARAAAMLGISRTHLYKILDAGLLPFHIVGERDRRIFMVDVREYLTRTMAFRAADAQSIAKRQQLEDDLLDSME
;
A
#
# COMPACT_ATOMS: atom_id res chain seq x y z
N MET A 1 -10.12 -10.80 9.95
CA MET A 1 -9.87 -11.68 8.80
C MET A 1 -9.77 -10.81 7.57
N THR A 2 -8.77 -11.03 6.70
CA THR A 2 -8.64 -10.26 5.46
C THR A 2 -9.60 -10.79 4.39
N THR A 3 -10.33 -9.91 3.72
CA THR A 3 -11.19 -10.25 2.58
C THR A 3 -10.58 -9.67 1.31
N THR A 4 -10.43 -10.51 0.28
CA THR A 4 -9.96 -10.06 -1.04
C THR A 4 -11.09 -10.18 -2.05
N LEU A 5 -11.36 -9.08 -2.75
CA LEU A 5 -12.32 -8.97 -3.84
C LEU A 5 -11.54 -8.97 -5.15
N SER A 6 -11.82 -9.92 -6.04
CA SER A 6 -11.24 -9.93 -7.39
C SER A 6 -12.06 -9.03 -8.30
N ALA A 7 -11.41 -8.19 -9.11
CA ALA A 7 -12.12 -7.33 -10.06
C ALA A 7 -12.95 -8.13 -11.08
N SER A 8 -12.49 -9.32 -11.46
CA SER A 8 -13.15 -10.17 -12.46
C SER A 8 -14.52 -10.72 -12.04
N VAL A 9 -14.84 -10.71 -10.75
CA VAL A 9 -16.10 -11.26 -10.22
C VAL A 9 -17.10 -10.19 -9.79
N VAL A 10 -16.72 -8.91 -9.85
CA VAL A 10 -17.58 -7.80 -9.46
C VAL A 10 -18.25 -7.23 -10.70
N PRO A 11 -19.59 -7.29 -10.82
CA PRO A 11 -20.27 -6.75 -11.98
C PRO A 11 -20.31 -5.22 -11.92
N GLU A 12 -20.30 -4.58 -13.10
CA GLU A 12 -20.24 -3.12 -13.25
C GLU A 12 -21.33 -2.37 -12.49
N ASN A 13 -22.54 -2.93 -12.38
CA ASN A 13 -23.65 -2.34 -11.63
C ASN A 13 -23.38 -2.25 -10.12
N GLU A 14 -22.59 -3.16 -9.55
CA GLU A 14 -22.17 -3.09 -8.14
C GLU A 14 -21.10 -2.00 -7.94
N ILE A 15 -20.20 -1.83 -8.91
CA ILE A 15 -19.20 -0.74 -8.92
C ILE A 15 -19.89 0.64 -9.05
N ASP A 16 -20.94 0.72 -9.87
CA ASP A 16 -21.79 1.91 -9.97
C ASP A 16 -22.50 2.22 -8.64
N ALA A 17 -22.96 1.20 -7.92
CA ALA A 17 -23.59 1.38 -6.61
C ALA A 17 -22.61 1.98 -5.58
N LEU A 18 -21.34 1.56 -5.58
CA LEU A 18 -20.29 2.18 -4.76
C LEU A 18 -20.11 3.66 -5.11
N SER A 19 -20.18 4.01 -6.40
CA SER A 19 -20.05 5.39 -6.87
C SER A 19 -21.21 6.28 -6.40
N ARG A 20 -22.43 5.75 -6.39
CA ARG A 20 -23.62 6.43 -5.83
C ARG A 20 -23.50 6.63 -4.33
N LEU A 21 -23.04 5.60 -3.59
CA LEU A 21 -22.82 5.71 -2.15
C LEU A 21 -21.79 6.79 -1.84
N ARG A 22 -20.67 6.81 -2.57
CA ARG A 22 -19.66 7.87 -2.45
C ARG A 22 -20.25 9.27 -2.65
N ALA A 23 -21.11 9.45 -3.66
CA ALA A 23 -21.75 10.75 -3.94
C ALA A 23 -22.75 11.21 -2.86
N SER A 24 -23.21 10.30 -2.00
CA SER A 24 -24.10 10.63 -0.87
C SER A 24 -23.35 11.08 0.39
N LEU A 25 -22.01 10.95 0.42
CA LEU A 25 -21.19 11.33 1.55
C LEU A 25 -20.79 12.82 1.48
N PRO A 26 -20.49 13.47 2.62
CA PRO A 26 -19.99 14.84 2.63
C PRO A 26 -18.69 14.99 1.85
N ASP A 27 -18.47 16.19 1.31
CA ASP A 27 -17.22 16.55 0.67
C ASP A 27 -16.03 16.34 1.62
N GLY A 28 -14.96 15.75 1.11
CA GLY A 28 -13.76 15.44 1.90
C GLY A 28 -13.87 14.20 2.80
N SER A 29 -14.98 13.44 2.76
CA SER A 29 -15.13 12.20 3.53
C SER A 29 -14.01 11.20 3.23
N GLU A 30 -13.27 10.80 4.27
CA GLU A 30 -12.24 9.75 4.18
C GLU A 30 -12.82 8.42 3.70
N LEU A 31 -14.04 8.08 4.14
CA LEU A 31 -14.74 6.91 3.64
C LEU A 31 -15.04 7.04 2.14
N GLY A 32 -15.43 8.24 1.69
CA GLY A 32 -15.65 8.53 0.28
C GLY A 32 -14.38 8.37 -0.57
N LYS A 33 -13.21 8.77 -0.04
CA LYS A 33 -11.90 8.55 -0.69
C LYS A 33 -11.59 7.06 -0.83
N VAL A 34 -11.79 6.29 0.24
CA VAL A 34 -11.57 4.84 0.22
C VAL A 34 -12.50 4.15 -0.78
N LEU A 35 -13.81 4.46 -0.76
CA LEU A 35 -14.76 3.93 -1.73
C LEU A 35 -14.39 4.29 -3.16
N GLY A 36 -13.91 5.51 -3.41
CA GLY A 36 -13.39 5.93 -4.71
C GLY A 36 -12.22 5.07 -5.17
N ALA A 37 -11.19 4.93 -4.32
CA ALA A 37 -10.03 4.10 -4.63
C ALA A 37 -10.40 2.63 -4.89
N MET A 38 -11.38 2.09 -4.15
CA MET A 38 -11.90 0.74 -4.38
C MET A 38 -12.57 0.63 -5.76
N SER A 39 -13.48 1.54 -6.09
CA SER A 39 -14.16 1.54 -7.39
C SER A 39 -13.18 1.70 -8.55
N ASP A 40 -12.22 2.62 -8.45
CA ASP A 40 -11.21 2.86 -9.48
C ASP A 40 -10.34 1.61 -9.70
N GLY A 41 -9.91 0.97 -8.60
CA GLY A 41 -9.18 -0.30 -8.64
C GLY A 41 -9.97 -1.39 -9.38
N LEU A 42 -11.23 -1.60 -9.01
CA LEU A 42 -12.07 -2.62 -9.63
C LEU A 42 -12.30 -2.36 -11.12
N ARG A 43 -12.57 -1.10 -11.52
CA ARG A 43 -12.71 -0.73 -12.95
C ARG A 43 -11.44 -0.94 -13.75
N SER A 44 -10.28 -0.76 -13.12
CA SER A 44 -8.98 -1.02 -13.74
C SER A 44 -8.61 -2.52 -13.80
N GLY A 45 -9.49 -3.41 -13.36
CA GLY A 45 -9.24 -4.85 -13.32
C GLY A 45 -8.33 -5.28 -12.15
N VAL A 46 -8.09 -4.39 -11.19
CA VAL A 46 -7.22 -4.63 -10.03
C VAL A 46 -8.06 -5.08 -8.84
N GLY A 47 -7.69 -6.22 -8.24
CA GLY A 47 -8.34 -6.73 -7.05
C GLY A 47 -8.09 -5.84 -5.82
N VAL A 48 -9.07 -5.78 -4.93
CA VAL A 48 -9.02 -4.98 -3.70
C VAL A 48 -8.93 -5.92 -2.50
N THR A 49 -8.05 -5.63 -1.55
CA THR A 49 -7.98 -6.37 -0.28
C THR A 49 -8.28 -5.45 0.89
N VAL A 50 -9.22 -5.87 1.73
CA VAL A 50 -9.57 -5.21 2.99
C VAL A 50 -9.04 -6.05 4.14
N ALA A 51 -8.31 -5.41 5.04
CA ALA A 51 -7.75 -6.00 6.24
C ALA A 51 -7.98 -5.05 7.42
N ARG A 52 -8.24 -5.61 8.60
CA ARG A 52 -8.27 -4.82 9.84
C ARG A 52 -6.86 -4.66 10.38
N ASP A 53 -6.61 -3.60 11.13
CA ASP A 53 -5.30 -3.35 11.73
C ASP A 53 -4.80 -4.49 12.63
N ASP A 54 -5.72 -5.18 13.31
CA ASP A 54 -5.43 -6.30 14.22
C ASP A 54 -5.35 -7.67 13.51
N ASP A 55 -5.50 -7.70 12.18
CA ASP A 55 -5.35 -8.94 11.42
C ASP A 55 -3.92 -9.44 11.46
N GLN A 56 -3.75 -10.70 11.83
CA GLN A 56 -2.46 -11.39 11.79
C GLN A 56 -2.22 -12.02 10.42
N LEU A 57 -1.18 -11.55 9.75
CA LEU A 57 -0.79 -11.98 8.42
C LEU A 57 0.34 -13.00 8.48
N THR A 58 0.30 -13.96 7.57
CA THR A 58 1.48 -14.80 7.30
C THR A 58 2.54 -13.97 6.55
N PRO A 59 3.84 -14.34 6.64
CA PRO A 59 4.88 -13.66 5.86
C PRO A 59 4.58 -13.68 4.35
N ALA A 60 4.02 -14.78 3.84
CA ALA A 60 3.64 -14.84 2.42
C ALA A 60 2.60 -13.77 2.05
N ARG A 61 1.61 -13.53 2.92
CA ARG A 61 0.55 -12.54 2.66
C ARG A 61 1.04 -11.11 2.86
N ALA A 62 1.84 -10.85 3.89
CA ALA A 62 2.50 -9.56 4.08
C ALA A 62 3.41 -9.19 2.89
N ALA A 63 4.19 -10.16 2.36
CA ALA A 63 5.05 -9.93 1.20
C ALA A 63 4.24 -9.55 -0.04
N ALA A 64 3.12 -10.25 -0.28
CA ALA A 64 2.21 -9.94 -1.37
C ALA A 64 1.60 -8.53 -1.24
N MET A 65 1.19 -8.13 -0.02
CA MET A 65 0.66 -6.79 0.24
C MET A 65 1.70 -5.69 0.05
N LEU A 66 2.96 -5.95 0.43
CA LEU A 66 4.07 -5.02 0.25
C LEU A 66 4.61 -4.98 -1.20
N GLY A 67 4.14 -5.87 -2.08
CA GLY A 67 4.64 -5.97 -3.46
C GLY A 67 6.10 -6.41 -3.54
N ILE A 68 6.59 -7.19 -2.57
CA ILE A 68 7.98 -7.66 -2.51
C ILE A 68 8.06 -9.19 -2.51
N SER A 69 9.24 -9.73 -2.80
CA SER A 69 9.45 -11.17 -2.71
C SER A 69 9.44 -11.65 -1.25
N ARG A 70 9.01 -12.89 -1.03
CA ARG A 70 9.03 -13.52 0.31
C ARG A 70 10.44 -13.49 0.91
N THR A 71 11.46 -13.81 0.11
CA THR A 71 12.87 -13.78 0.55
C THR A 71 13.29 -12.38 1.01
N HIS A 72 12.86 -11.33 0.31
CA HIS A 72 13.12 -9.96 0.74
C HIS A 72 12.42 -9.66 2.07
N LEU A 73 11.16 -10.06 2.23
CA LEU A 73 10.45 -9.89 3.50
C LEU A 73 11.18 -10.57 4.66
N TYR A 74 11.66 -11.80 4.48
CA TYR A 74 12.41 -12.49 5.55
C TYR A 74 13.65 -11.70 5.98
N LYS A 75 14.39 -11.09 5.04
CA LYS A 75 15.52 -10.21 5.37
C LYS A 75 15.08 -9.00 6.22
N ILE A 76 13.94 -8.38 5.91
CA ILE A 76 13.38 -7.27 6.70
C ILE A 76 13.05 -7.73 8.12
N LEU A 77 12.40 -8.89 8.25
CA LEU A 77 12.03 -9.46 9.55
C LEU A 77 13.27 -9.83 10.38
N ASP A 78 14.25 -10.48 9.75
CA ASP A 78 15.49 -10.90 10.42
C ASP A 78 16.36 -9.69 10.81
N ALA A 79 16.27 -8.58 10.06
CA ALA A 79 16.89 -7.30 10.40
C ALA A 79 16.12 -6.50 11.48
N GLY A 80 14.97 -6.99 11.93
CA GLY A 80 14.13 -6.31 12.94
C GLY A 80 13.46 -5.03 12.44
N LEU A 81 13.39 -4.82 11.13
CA LEU A 81 12.83 -3.60 10.53
C LEU A 81 11.30 -3.61 10.48
N LEU A 82 10.69 -4.79 10.53
CA LEU A 82 9.25 -5.01 10.61
C LEU A 82 8.96 -5.96 11.78
N PRO A 83 8.16 -5.53 12.77
CA PRO A 83 7.76 -6.39 13.89
C PRO A 83 7.07 -7.67 13.42
N PHE A 84 7.31 -8.76 14.14
CA PHE A 84 6.57 -10.00 14.00
C PHE A 84 6.53 -10.74 15.34
N HIS A 85 5.57 -11.64 15.48
CA HIS A 85 5.48 -12.55 16.61
C HIS A 85 5.39 -13.99 16.14
N ILE A 86 5.71 -14.91 17.04
CA ILE A 86 5.65 -16.35 16.78
C ILE A 86 4.35 -16.88 17.37
N VAL A 87 3.61 -17.65 16.60
CA VAL A 87 2.43 -18.40 17.03
C VAL A 87 2.73 -19.89 16.91
N GLY A 88 2.45 -20.67 17.96
CA GLY A 88 2.85 -22.08 18.01
C GLY A 88 4.36 -22.25 18.12
N GLU A 89 4.93 -23.23 17.41
CA GLU A 89 6.36 -23.55 17.55
C GLU A 89 7.28 -22.61 16.76
N ARG A 90 6.92 -22.23 15.53
CA ARG A 90 7.81 -21.49 14.61
C ARG A 90 7.11 -20.55 13.64
N ASP A 91 5.79 -20.43 13.73
CA ASP A 91 5.00 -19.74 12.72
C ASP A 91 5.03 -18.23 12.95
N ARG A 92 5.75 -17.50 12.10
CA ARG A 92 5.78 -16.04 12.15
C ARG A 92 4.42 -15.46 11.73
N ARG A 93 3.98 -14.43 12.43
CA ARG A 93 2.80 -13.61 12.13
C ARG A 93 3.15 -12.15 12.27
N ILE A 94 2.54 -11.32 11.43
CA ILE A 94 2.79 -9.87 11.36
C ILE A 94 1.44 -9.19 11.44
N PHE A 95 1.26 -8.18 12.30
CA PHE A 95 0.00 -7.45 12.31
C PHE A 95 -0.12 -6.54 11.09
N MET A 96 -1.33 -6.40 10.57
CA MET A 96 -1.60 -5.51 9.44
C MET A 96 -1.19 -4.07 9.73
N VAL A 97 -1.37 -3.60 10.98
CA VAL A 97 -0.91 -2.26 11.39
C VAL A 97 0.59 -2.08 11.18
N ASP A 98 1.42 -3.08 11.53
CA ASP A 98 2.86 -3.02 11.35
C ASP A 98 3.24 -3.00 9.86
N VAL A 99 2.54 -3.79 9.04
CA VAL A 99 2.73 -3.79 7.58
C VAL A 99 2.39 -2.42 6.98
N ARG A 100 1.27 -1.82 7.42
CA ARG A 100 0.82 -0.50 6.99
C ARG A 100 1.83 0.58 7.38
N GLU A 101 2.29 0.60 8.62
CA GLU A 101 3.30 1.55 9.08
C GLU A 101 4.63 1.42 8.34
N TYR A 102 5.09 0.20 8.10
CA TYR A 102 6.28 -0.06 7.31
C TYR A 102 6.15 0.45 5.88
N LEU A 103 4.99 0.24 5.25
CA LEU A 103 4.71 0.75 3.90
C LEU A 103 4.75 2.27 3.87
N THR A 104 4.06 2.94 4.81
CA THR A 104 4.05 4.40 4.92
C THR A 104 5.45 4.96 5.10
N ARG A 105 6.26 4.37 6.00
CA ARG A 105 7.65 4.79 6.21
C ARG A 105 8.51 4.62 4.95
N THR A 106 8.34 3.51 4.25
CA THR A 106 9.08 3.21 3.01
C THR A 106 8.70 4.18 1.88
N MET A 107 7.42 4.49 1.73
CA MET A 107 6.94 5.46 0.75
C MET A 107 7.48 6.87 1.03
N ALA A 108 7.44 7.31 2.29
CA ALA A 108 7.99 8.60 2.69
C ALA A 108 9.50 8.70 2.39
N PHE A 109 10.25 7.64 2.70
CA PHE A 109 11.68 7.56 2.38
C PHE A 109 11.94 7.66 0.87
N ARG A 110 11.21 6.89 0.04
CA ARG A 110 11.35 6.94 -1.42
C ARG A 110 11.01 8.31 -2.01
N ALA A 111 9.98 8.97 -1.49
CA ALA A 111 9.60 10.31 -1.93
C ALA A 111 10.68 11.35 -1.62
N ALA A 112 11.27 11.28 -0.41
CA ALA A 112 12.37 12.15 -0.02
C ALA A 112 13.62 11.94 -0.89
N ASP A 113 13.97 10.67 -1.16
CA ASP A 113 15.08 10.33 -2.05
C ASP A 113 14.87 10.87 -3.47
N ALA A 114 13.69 10.66 -4.05
CA ALA A 114 13.35 11.17 -5.38
C ALA A 114 13.45 12.70 -5.45
N GLN A 115 12.97 13.41 -4.42
CA GLN A 115 13.09 14.86 -4.33
C GLN A 115 14.56 15.31 -4.24
N SER A 116 15.41 14.57 -3.53
CA SER A 116 16.84 14.88 -3.43
C SER A 116 17.58 14.72 -4.77
N ILE A 117 17.21 13.70 -5.55
CA ILE A 117 17.78 13.45 -6.89
C ILE A 117 17.34 14.55 -7.84
N ALA A 118 16.04 14.87 -7.87
CA ALA A 118 15.50 15.93 -8.73
C ALA A 118 16.14 17.29 -8.42
N LYS A 119 16.32 17.61 -7.13
CA LYS A 119 16.98 18.87 -6.72
C LYS A 119 18.45 18.94 -7.14
N ARG A 120 19.17 17.81 -7.09
CA ARG A 120 20.58 17.76 -7.53
C ARG A 120 20.68 18.00 -9.03
N GLN A 121 19.80 17.38 -9.81
CA GLN A 121 19.77 17.53 -11.26
C GLN A 121 19.43 18.97 -11.68
N GLN A 122 18.45 19.60 -11.03
CA GLN A 122 18.14 21.01 -11.28
C GLN A 122 19.33 21.94 -10.99
N LEU A 123 20.05 21.70 -9.88
CA LEU A 123 21.26 22.49 -9.58
C LEU A 123 22.36 22.30 -10.62
N GLU A 124 22.54 21.08 -11.13
CA GLU A 124 23.51 20.79 -12.19
C GLU A 124 23.12 21.47 -13.50
N ASP A 125 21.84 21.42 -13.89
CA ASP A 125 21.32 22.08 -15.09
C ASP A 125 21.47 23.62 -14.99
N ASP A 126 21.08 24.23 -13.85
CA ASP A 126 21.23 25.66 -13.60
C ASP A 126 22.71 26.12 -13.64
N LEU A 127 23.62 25.27 -13.15
CA LEU A 127 25.07 25.52 -13.18
C LEU A 127 25.61 25.50 -14.62
N LEU A 128 25.18 24.53 -15.43
CA LEU A 128 25.58 24.44 -16.84
C LEU A 128 25.07 25.63 -17.66
N ASP A 129 23.81 26.03 -17.47
CA ASP A 129 23.21 27.19 -18.13
C ASP A 129 23.91 28.51 -17.75
N SER A 130 24.49 28.60 -16.55
CA SER A 130 25.26 29.78 -16.12
C SER A 130 26.66 29.89 -16.70
N MET A 131 27.15 28.86 -17.38
CA MET A 131 28.49 28.79 -17.98
C MET A 131 28.50 29.08 -19.50
N GLU A 132 27.33 29.19 -20.14
CA GLU A 132 27.15 29.67 -21.53
C GLU A 132 26.95 31.19 -21.60
#